data_AF-A0A7J6U4S8-F1
#
_entry.id   AF-A0A7J6U4S8-F1
#
_cell.length_a   1.000
_cell.length_b   1.000
_cell.length_c   1.000
_cell.angle_alpha   90.00
_cell.angle_beta   90.00
_cell.angle_gamma   90.00
#
_symmetry.space_group_name_H-M   'P 1'
#
loop_
_entity.id
_entity.type
_entity.pdbx_description
1 polymer ?
#
loop_
_entity_poly.entity_id
_entity_poly.type
_entity_poly.pdbx_seq_one_letter_code
_entity_poly.pdbx_strand_id
1 'polypeptide(L)'
;HGLPPRARTALWPAAIGNPLRVTRSLYEMLVKKAKAEENRWLAAVNTMALAEDASPSGRVEPGSFMAQLRAIDLDLPRTLPDLAVMCVPDGPLRQECRLVLSAFAMYRPDIGYVQGMSFLAAMLLLYMDPFGAFVCLASLLLSSPTLLGLYQLNVETNSRRFWIFMKLLKAHNPALHRHLTDVGISP
;
A
#
# COMPACT_ATOMS: atom_id res chain seq x y z
N HIS A 1 -11.52 21.95 -11.92
CA HIS A 1 -10.14 22.45 -11.87
C HIS A 1 -9.47 21.91 -10.61
N GLY A 2 -8.43 21.08 -10.71
CA GLY A 2 -7.77 20.46 -9.56
C GLY A 2 -6.84 21.43 -8.80
N LEU A 3 -6.33 21.00 -7.64
CA LEU A 3 -5.37 21.79 -6.86
C LEU A 3 -4.00 21.91 -7.58
N PRO A 4 -3.36 23.11 -7.59
CA PRO A 4 -2.00 23.28 -8.09
C PRO A 4 -1.00 22.38 -7.33
N PRO A 5 0.04 21.82 -7.98
CA PRO A 5 0.99 20.89 -7.34
C PRO A 5 1.59 21.42 -6.03
N ARG A 6 2.03 22.69 -6.01
CA ARG A 6 2.61 23.32 -4.81
C ARG A 6 1.63 23.43 -3.63
N ALA A 7 0.34 23.60 -3.92
CA ALA A 7 -0.67 23.69 -2.89
C ALA A 7 -0.95 22.32 -2.23
N ARG A 8 -0.72 21.21 -2.95
CA ARG A 8 -0.98 19.85 -2.45
C ARG A 8 -0.11 19.49 -1.25
N THR A 9 1.14 19.97 -1.22
CA THR A 9 2.08 19.78 -0.09
C THR A 9 1.51 20.24 1.24
N ALA A 10 0.71 21.32 1.25
CA ALA A 10 0.07 21.82 2.47
C ALA A 10 -1.37 21.31 2.63
N LEU A 11 -2.15 21.29 1.54
CA LEU A 11 -3.58 21.03 1.60
C LEU A 11 -3.92 19.55 1.78
N TRP A 12 -3.16 18.62 1.22
CA TRP A 12 -3.46 17.19 1.36
C TRP A 12 -3.30 16.71 2.79
N PRO A 13 -2.17 16.96 3.50
CA PRO A 13 -2.05 16.57 4.90
C PRO A 13 -3.12 17.23 5.78
N ALA A 14 -3.48 18.49 5.50
CA ALA A 14 -4.54 19.19 6.24
C ALA A 14 -5.93 18.58 6.01
N ALA A 15 -6.26 18.20 4.77
CA ALA A 15 -7.55 17.62 4.42
C ALA A 15 -7.70 16.17 4.89
N ILE A 16 -6.64 15.38 4.83
CA ILE A 16 -6.62 13.98 5.31
C ILE A 16 -6.57 13.95 6.85
N GLY A 17 -5.77 14.84 7.44
CA GLY A 17 -5.58 14.93 8.88
C GLY A 17 -4.84 13.75 9.50
N ASN A 18 -4.84 13.73 10.83
CA ASN A 18 -4.23 12.68 11.65
C ASN A 18 -5.19 12.20 12.75
N PRO A 19 -6.38 11.64 12.40
CA PRO A 19 -7.34 11.13 13.37
C PRO A 19 -6.77 10.00 14.24
N LEU A 20 -5.79 9.27 13.71
CA LEU A 20 -5.09 8.18 14.41
C LEU A 20 -4.06 8.67 15.44
N ARG A 21 -3.79 9.98 15.49
CA ARG A 21 -2.78 10.61 16.38
C ARG A 21 -1.40 9.97 16.26
N VAL A 22 -1.03 9.56 15.05
CA VAL A 22 0.28 8.99 14.75
C VAL A 22 1.36 10.03 15.00
N THR A 23 2.39 9.68 15.78
CA THR A 23 3.53 10.54 16.10
C THR A 23 4.76 10.18 15.29
N ARG A 24 5.70 11.12 15.15
CA ARG A 24 6.98 10.88 14.49
C ARG A 24 7.79 9.79 15.20
N SER A 25 7.77 9.78 16.54
CA SER A 25 8.44 8.75 17.35
C SER A 25 7.88 7.35 17.09
N LEU A 26 6.56 7.22 16.91
CA LEU A 26 5.94 5.94 16.56
C LEU A 26 6.41 5.48 15.17
N TYR A 27 6.38 6.37 14.17
CA TYR A 27 6.86 6.05 12.82
C TYR A 27 8.31 5.60 12.82
N GLU A 28 9.20 6.31 13.50
CA GLU A 28 10.63 5.96 13.60
C GLU A 28 10.83 4.60 14.29
N MET A 29 10.06 4.31 15.34
CA MET A 29 10.08 3.01 16.01
C MET A 29 9.61 1.88 15.08
N LEU A 30 8.56 2.09 14.30
CA LEU A 30 8.07 1.13 13.31
C LEU A 30 9.10 0.86 12.21
N VAL A 31 9.76 1.90 11.71
CA VAL A 31 10.84 1.76 10.73
C VAL A 31 12.01 0.95 11.31
N LYS A 32 12.41 1.22 12.56
CA LYS A 32 13.46 0.44 13.25
C LYS A 32 13.04 -1.03 13.39
N LYS A 33 11.79 -1.29 13.77
CA LYS A 33 11.23 -2.65 13.89
C LYS A 33 11.23 -3.39 12.55
N ALA A 34 10.79 -2.73 11.47
CA ALA A 34 10.81 -3.27 10.11
C ALA A 34 12.23 -3.69 9.69
N LYS A 35 13.21 -2.79 9.82
CA LYS A 35 14.62 -3.08 9.50
C LYS A 35 15.20 -4.22 10.36
N ALA A 36 14.88 -4.25 11.66
CA ALA A 36 15.36 -5.29 12.55
C ALA A 36 14.76 -6.67 12.22
N GLU A 37 13.51 -6.73 11.75
CA GLU A 37 12.87 -7.98 11.31
C GLU A 37 13.50 -8.48 9.99
N GLU A 38 13.71 -7.58 9.02
CA GLU A 38 14.39 -7.90 7.77
C GLU A 38 15.82 -8.41 7.99
N ASN A 39 16.61 -7.72 8.81
CA ASN A 39 17.98 -8.13 9.14
C ASN A 39 18.01 -9.50 9.85
N ARG A 40 17.04 -9.77 10.74
CA ARG A 40 16.93 -11.07 11.43
C ARG A 40 16.67 -12.20 10.44
N TRP A 41 15.76 -11.98 9.48
CA TRP A 41 15.48 -12.97 8.45
C TRP A 41 16.68 -13.20 7.53
N LEU A 42 17.36 -12.14 7.08
CA LEU A 42 18.56 -12.25 6.25
C LEU A 42 19.68 -13.00 6.96
N ALA A 43 19.90 -12.74 8.25
CA ALA A 43 20.87 -13.47 9.05
C ALA A 43 20.52 -14.97 9.14
N ALA A 44 19.26 -15.31 9.40
CA ALA A 44 18.81 -16.70 9.46
C ALA A 44 19.01 -17.43 8.12
N VAL A 45 18.68 -16.80 6.99
CA VAL A 45 18.88 -17.37 5.66
C VAL A 45 20.36 -17.58 5.36
N ASN A 46 21.22 -16.62 5.69
CA ASN A 46 22.67 -16.76 5.52
C ASN A 46 23.23 -17.90 6.37
N THR A 47 22.78 -18.05 7.62
CA THR A 47 23.18 -19.17 8.48
C THR A 47 22.73 -20.53 7.90
N MET A 48 21.51 -20.61 7.36
CA MET A 48 21.01 -21.83 6.72
C MET A 48 21.75 -22.17 5.42
N ALA A 49 22.11 -21.18 4.61
CA ALA A 49 22.86 -21.39 3.37
C ALA A 49 24.30 -21.90 3.60
N LEU A 50 24.87 -21.65 4.79
CA LEU A 50 26.17 -22.20 5.19
C LEU A 50 26.07 -23.64 5.71
N ALA A 51 24.87 -24.16 5.97
CA ALA A 51 24.66 -25.57 6.31
C ALA A 51 24.44 -26.37 5.01
N GLU A 52 25.38 -27.25 4.67
CA GLU A 52 25.53 -27.89 3.34
C GLU A 52 24.32 -28.72 2.85
N ASP A 53 23.34 -29.03 3.71
CA ASP A 53 22.20 -29.90 3.41
C ASP A 53 20.85 -29.18 3.18
N ALA A 54 20.82 -27.84 3.18
CA ALA A 54 19.58 -27.07 3.04
C ALA A 54 19.44 -26.41 1.66
N SER A 55 18.30 -26.64 0.98
CA SER A 55 17.95 -25.90 -0.25
C SER A 55 17.95 -24.38 0.04
N PRO A 56 18.72 -23.55 -0.69
CA PRO A 56 18.97 -22.14 -0.35
C PRO A 56 17.75 -21.23 -0.53
N SER A 57 16.65 -21.77 -1.06
CA SER A 57 15.38 -21.06 -1.10
C SER A 57 14.75 -21.07 0.29
N GLY A 58 15.17 -20.15 1.15
CA GLY A 58 14.45 -19.84 2.38
C GLY A 58 12.98 -19.60 2.05
N ARG A 59 12.15 -20.62 2.29
CA ARG A 59 10.72 -20.56 2.02
C ARG A 59 10.17 -19.41 2.86
N VAL A 60 9.59 -18.44 2.17
CA VAL A 60 8.93 -17.33 2.84
C VAL A 60 7.49 -17.75 3.04
N GLU A 61 7.13 -17.92 4.31
CA GLU A 61 5.78 -18.30 4.70
C GLU A 61 4.77 -17.27 4.16
N PRO A 62 3.68 -17.70 3.50
CA PRO A 62 2.62 -16.82 3.06
C PRO A 62 2.09 -15.97 4.22
N GLY A 63 1.91 -14.67 3.99
CA GLY A 63 1.46 -13.72 5.01
C GLY A 63 2.53 -13.23 5.99
N SER A 64 3.72 -13.84 6.02
CA SER A 64 4.84 -13.33 6.84
C SER A 64 5.25 -11.91 6.42
N PHE A 65 5.90 -11.19 7.33
CA PHE A 65 6.42 -9.85 7.03
C PHE A 65 7.38 -9.85 5.82
N MET A 66 8.18 -10.91 5.64
CA MET A 66 9.04 -11.05 4.46
C MET A 66 8.27 -11.24 3.16
N ALA A 67 7.14 -11.97 3.20
CA ALA A 67 6.28 -12.09 2.02
C ALA A 67 5.76 -10.72 1.60
N GLN A 68 5.38 -9.90 2.58
CA GLN A 68 4.90 -8.54 2.37
C GLN A 68 6.01 -7.61 1.85
N LEU A 69 7.23 -7.70 2.38
CA LEU A 69 8.39 -6.96 1.83
C LEU A 69 8.67 -7.32 0.39
N ARG A 70 8.66 -8.61 0.03
CA ARG A 70 8.82 -9.06 -1.35
C ARG A 70 7.71 -8.52 -2.25
N ALA A 71 6.45 -8.52 -1.79
CA ALA A 71 5.34 -7.94 -2.53
C ALA A 71 5.54 -6.43 -2.77
N ILE A 72 6.02 -5.68 -1.76
CA ILE A 72 6.39 -4.27 -1.92
C ILE A 72 7.48 -4.13 -2.99
N ASP A 73 8.55 -4.92 -2.89
CA ASP A 73 9.70 -4.84 -3.81
C ASP A 73 9.32 -5.20 -5.27
N LEU A 74 8.31 -6.05 -5.46
CA LEU A 74 7.72 -6.35 -6.78
C LEU A 74 6.82 -5.22 -7.30
N ASP A 75 6.16 -4.47 -6.43
CA ASP A 75 5.26 -3.38 -6.81
C ASP A 75 5.99 -2.08 -7.13
N LEU A 76 7.09 -1.78 -6.45
CA LEU A 76 7.80 -0.50 -6.60
C LEU A 76 8.22 -0.20 -8.06
N PRO A 77 8.83 -1.12 -8.83
CA PRO A 77 9.25 -0.84 -10.21
C PRO A 77 8.10 -0.54 -11.17
N ARG A 78 6.90 -1.06 -10.87
CA ARG A 78 5.67 -0.88 -11.66
C ARG A 78 4.77 0.23 -11.10
N THR A 79 5.20 0.94 -10.08
CA THR A 79 4.44 2.04 -9.45
C THR A 79 4.82 3.37 -10.08
N LEU A 80 3.84 4.06 -10.67
CA LEU A 80 4.05 5.31 -11.42
C LEU A 80 5.17 5.20 -12.49
N PRO A 81 5.12 4.19 -13.39
CA PRO A 81 6.20 3.90 -14.30
C PRO A 81 6.54 5.06 -15.23
N ASP A 82 5.53 5.84 -15.64
CA ASP A 82 5.69 7.01 -16.53
C ASP A 82 6.52 8.14 -15.89
N LEU A 83 6.56 8.22 -14.56
CA LEU A 83 7.41 9.18 -13.85
C LEU A 83 8.84 8.65 -13.69
N ALA A 84 9.07 7.35 -13.85
CA ALA A 84 10.34 6.63 -13.65
C ALA A 84 11.02 6.81 -12.27
N VAL A 85 10.47 7.65 -11.38
CA VAL A 85 11.02 7.99 -10.06
C VAL A 85 11.13 6.79 -9.10
N MET A 86 10.28 5.77 -9.28
CA MET A 86 10.32 4.52 -8.50
C MET A 86 11.10 3.40 -9.19
N CYS A 87 11.44 3.56 -10.47
CA CYS A 87 12.11 2.53 -11.26
C CYS A 87 13.62 2.50 -11.00
N VAL A 88 14.21 3.64 -10.59
CA VAL A 88 15.64 3.75 -10.27
C VAL A 88 15.98 2.82 -9.09
N PRO A 89 16.80 1.76 -9.31
CA PRO A 89 17.31 0.96 -8.22
C PRO A 89 18.06 1.85 -7.23
N ASP A 90 17.81 1.67 -5.94
CA ASP A 90 18.39 2.49 -4.87
C ASP A 90 18.12 3.99 -4.94
N GLY A 91 17.12 4.41 -5.73
CA GLY A 91 16.65 5.79 -5.75
C GLY A 91 16.07 6.19 -4.39
N PRO A 92 16.28 7.45 -3.94
CA PRO A 92 15.85 7.90 -2.61
C PRO A 92 14.34 7.74 -2.42
N LEU A 93 13.55 8.12 -3.42
CA LEU A 93 12.08 8.02 -3.36
C LEU A 93 11.59 6.56 -3.28
N ARG A 94 12.27 5.63 -3.98
CA ARG A 94 11.98 4.20 -3.93
C ARG A 94 12.25 3.65 -2.52
N GLN A 95 13.40 4.01 -1.94
CA GLN A 95 13.77 3.61 -0.59
C GLN A 95 12.79 4.18 0.46
N GLU A 96 12.43 5.46 0.34
CA GLU A 96 11.43 6.10 1.19
C GLU A 96 10.06 5.43 1.09
N CYS A 97 9.61 5.09 -0.13
CA CYS A 97 8.36 4.37 -0.35
C CYS A 97 8.37 3.00 0.33
N ARG A 98 9.47 2.24 0.17
CA ARG A 98 9.66 0.97 0.85
C ARG A 98 9.62 1.11 2.37
N LEU A 99 10.24 2.16 2.92
CA LEU A 99 10.23 2.44 4.36
C LEU A 99 8.81 2.77 4.88
N VAL A 100 8.07 3.61 4.15
CA VAL A 100 6.68 3.95 4.52
C VAL A 100 5.77 2.72 4.52
N LEU A 101 5.86 1.89 3.47
CA LEU A 101 5.02 0.69 3.33
C LEU A 101 5.38 -0.40 4.35
N SER A 102 6.67 -0.63 4.58
CA SER A 102 7.14 -1.59 5.59
C SER A 102 6.80 -1.14 7.02
N ALA A 103 6.87 0.16 7.30
CA ALA A 103 6.39 0.71 8.57
C ALA A 103 4.87 0.53 8.73
N PHE A 104 4.08 0.68 7.65
CA PHE A 104 2.64 0.43 7.69
C PHE A 104 2.31 -1.04 7.98
N ALA A 105 3.01 -1.98 7.32
CA ALA A 105 2.87 -3.41 7.60
C ALA A 105 3.22 -3.75 9.06
N MET A 106 4.19 -3.06 9.67
CA MET A 106 4.50 -3.19 11.11
C MET A 106 3.45 -2.54 12.03
N TYR A 107 2.79 -1.48 11.56
CA TYR A 107 1.79 -0.74 12.32
C TYR A 107 0.47 -1.49 12.40
N ARG A 108 0.04 -2.08 11.29
CA ARG A 108 -1.19 -2.88 11.17
C ARG A 108 -0.89 -4.25 10.58
N PRO A 109 -0.25 -5.16 11.34
CA PRO A 109 0.09 -6.50 10.84
C PRO A 109 -1.13 -7.35 10.49
N ASP A 110 -2.30 -7.00 11.01
CA ASP A 110 -3.60 -7.61 10.68
C ASP A 110 -4.09 -7.27 9.26
N ILE A 111 -3.64 -6.13 8.71
CA ILE A 111 -3.90 -5.73 7.32
C ILE A 111 -2.68 -6.06 6.46
N GLY A 112 -1.50 -5.71 6.95
CA GLY A 112 -0.23 -5.82 6.25
C GLY A 112 -0.15 -4.92 5.02
N TYR A 113 0.75 -5.28 4.11
CA TYR A 113 0.79 -4.72 2.77
C TYR A 113 -0.18 -5.45 1.84
N VAL A 114 -1.01 -4.68 1.13
CA VAL A 114 -1.84 -5.18 0.04
C VAL A 114 -1.31 -4.63 -1.28
N GLN A 115 -1.25 -5.49 -2.30
CA GLN A 115 -0.78 -5.11 -3.64
C GLN A 115 -1.52 -3.85 -4.14
N GLY A 116 -0.77 -2.92 -4.71
CA GLY A 116 -1.26 -1.63 -5.18
C GLY A 116 -1.19 -0.49 -4.15
N MET A 117 -1.01 -0.76 -2.86
CA MET A 117 -0.82 0.30 -1.84
C MET A 117 0.41 1.18 -2.13
N SER A 118 1.38 0.66 -2.89
CA SER A 118 2.56 1.41 -3.34
C SER A 118 2.20 2.65 -4.14
N PHE A 119 1.14 2.62 -4.96
CA PHE A 119 0.69 3.78 -5.72
C PHE A 119 0.25 4.92 -4.81
N LEU A 120 -0.48 4.59 -3.73
CA LEU A 120 -0.93 5.60 -2.78
C LEU A 120 0.26 6.19 -2.01
N ALA A 121 1.18 5.34 -1.51
CA ALA A 121 2.38 5.79 -0.83
C ALA A 121 3.28 6.65 -1.72
N ALA A 122 3.51 6.21 -2.96
CA ALA A 122 4.29 6.93 -3.96
C ALA A 122 3.71 8.32 -4.25
N MET A 123 2.40 8.38 -4.50
CA MET A 123 1.70 9.64 -4.77
C MET A 123 1.78 10.62 -3.60
N LEU A 124 1.72 10.13 -2.36
CA LEU A 124 1.91 10.97 -1.17
C LEU A 124 3.35 11.49 -1.10
N LEU A 125 4.34 10.62 -1.28
CA LEU A 125 5.77 10.97 -1.22
C LEU A 125 6.23 11.99 -2.28
N LEU A 126 5.50 12.13 -3.39
CA LEU A 126 5.76 13.22 -4.34
C LEU A 126 5.52 14.61 -3.75
N TYR A 127 4.78 14.73 -2.64
CA TYR A 127 4.36 16.01 -2.08
C TYR A 127 4.69 16.19 -0.60
N MET A 128 5.15 15.17 0.12
CA MET A 128 5.44 15.24 1.55
C MET A 128 6.57 14.29 1.97
N ASP A 129 7.15 14.52 3.15
CA ASP A 129 8.22 13.69 3.70
C ASP A 129 7.70 12.28 4.10
N PRO A 130 8.59 11.31 4.34
CA PRO A 130 8.17 9.94 4.67
C PRO A 130 7.24 9.83 5.88
N PHE A 131 7.45 10.66 6.90
CA PHE A 131 6.55 10.69 8.05
C PHE A 131 5.15 11.21 7.66
N GLY A 132 5.06 12.33 6.95
CA GLY A 132 3.79 12.86 6.46
C GLY A 132 3.05 11.86 5.56
N ALA A 133 3.78 11.18 4.69
CA ALA A 133 3.24 10.17 3.78
C ALA A 133 2.71 8.96 4.57
N PHE A 134 3.44 8.50 5.59
CA PHE A 134 2.99 7.44 6.48
C PHE A 134 1.70 7.81 7.22
N VAL A 135 1.64 9.01 7.81
CA VAL A 135 0.44 9.51 8.50
C VAL A 135 -0.75 9.55 7.55
N CYS A 136 -0.58 10.14 6.36
CA CYS A 136 -1.66 10.25 5.39
C CYS A 136 -2.11 8.89 4.87
N LEU A 137 -1.18 7.97 4.58
CA LEU A 137 -1.48 6.61 4.15
C LEU A 137 -2.31 5.88 5.22
N ALA A 138 -1.85 5.91 6.48
CA ALA A 138 -2.55 5.27 7.58
C ALA A 138 -3.94 5.89 7.80
N SER A 139 -4.04 7.22 7.81
CA SER A 139 -5.32 7.92 7.95
C SER A 139 -6.30 7.56 6.84
N LEU A 140 -5.87 7.55 5.57
CA LEU A 140 -6.72 7.22 4.43
C LEU A 140 -7.24 5.78 4.48
N LEU A 141 -6.36 4.83 4.81
CA LEU A 141 -6.72 3.42 4.87
C LEU A 141 -7.60 3.12 6.08
N LEU A 142 -7.26 3.63 7.25
CA LEU A 142 -7.89 3.19 8.50
C LEU A 142 -9.10 4.03 8.91
N SER A 143 -9.21 5.26 8.43
CA SER A 143 -10.36 6.14 8.74
C SER A 143 -11.52 5.97 7.77
N SER A 144 -11.31 5.26 6.65
CA SER A 144 -12.34 4.98 5.65
C SER A 144 -12.48 3.47 5.42
N PRO A 145 -13.54 2.84 5.97
CA PRO A 145 -13.85 1.43 5.70
C PRO A 145 -14.03 1.12 4.21
N THR A 146 -14.32 2.14 3.41
CA THR A 146 -14.47 2.02 1.95
C THR A 146 -13.15 1.72 1.28
N LEU A 147 -12.12 2.52 1.54
CA LEU A 147 -10.85 2.36 0.83
C LEU A 147 -10.16 1.05 1.23
N LEU A 148 -10.13 0.76 2.53
CA LEU A 148 -9.56 -0.50 3.01
C LEU A 148 -10.34 -1.72 2.51
N GLY A 149 -11.67 -1.66 2.52
CA GLY A 149 -12.50 -2.74 1.99
C GLY A 149 -12.23 -3.04 0.52
N LEU A 150 -11.96 -2.01 -0.29
CA LEU A 150 -11.58 -2.17 -1.70
C LEU A 150 -10.19 -2.83 -1.84
N TYR A 151 -9.19 -2.41 -1.04
CA TYR A 151 -7.88 -3.06 -1.04
C TYR A 151 -7.97 -4.54 -0.63
N GLN A 152 -8.70 -4.84 0.44
CA GLN A 152 -8.83 -6.22 0.94
C GLN A 152 -9.69 -7.13 0.04
N LEU A 153 -10.26 -6.61 -1.05
CA LEU A 153 -11.20 -7.32 -1.94
C LEU A 153 -12.31 -8.04 -1.16
N ASN A 154 -12.71 -7.47 -0.02
CA ASN A 154 -13.72 -8.08 0.84
C ASN A 154 -15.10 -7.90 0.20
N VAL A 155 -15.62 -9.00 -0.38
CA VAL A 155 -16.90 -9.01 -1.11
C VAL A 155 -18.04 -8.56 -0.23
N GLU A 156 -18.12 -9.00 1.03
CA GLU A 156 -19.19 -8.62 1.95
C GLU A 156 -19.18 -7.11 2.23
N THR A 157 -17.98 -6.56 2.45
CA THR A 157 -17.78 -5.12 2.67
C THR A 157 -18.14 -4.31 1.43
N ASN A 158 -17.83 -4.82 0.23
CA ASN A 158 -18.00 -4.10 -1.03
C ASN A 158 -19.33 -4.36 -1.74
N SER A 159 -20.08 -5.39 -1.37
CA SER A 159 -21.34 -5.80 -2.03
C SER A 159 -22.34 -4.65 -2.13
N ARG A 160 -22.49 -3.88 -1.05
CA ARG A 160 -23.37 -2.70 -1.04
C ARG A 160 -22.89 -1.62 -2.01
N ARG A 161 -21.58 -1.42 -2.15
CA ARG A 161 -20.99 -0.44 -3.07
C ARG A 161 -21.17 -0.86 -4.51
N PHE A 162 -20.91 -2.13 -4.82
CA PHE A 162 -21.14 -2.69 -6.15
C PHE A 162 -22.61 -2.62 -6.54
N TRP A 163 -23.51 -2.90 -5.60
CA TRP A 163 -24.95 -2.72 -5.83
C TRP A 163 -25.33 -1.26 -6.11
N ILE A 164 -24.84 -0.30 -5.32
CA ILE A 164 -25.06 1.14 -5.57
C ILE A 164 -24.51 1.53 -6.94
N PHE A 165 -23.29 1.10 -7.27
CA PHE A 165 -22.67 1.36 -8.57
C PHE A 165 -23.54 0.83 -9.71
N MET A 166 -24.02 -0.41 -9.64
CA MET A 166 -24.91 -0.98 -10.67
C MET A 166 -26.24 -0.24 -10.78
N LYS A 167 -26.82 0.21 -9.66
CA LYS A 167 -28.04 1.06 -9.68
C LYS A 167 -27.79 2.40 -10.37
N LEU A 168 -26.68 3.07 -10.06
CA LEU A 168 -26.30 4.33 -10.69
C LEU A 168 -26.00 4.12 -12.18
N LEU A 169 -25.29 3.06 -12.54
CA LEU A 169 -25.00 2.72 -13.92
C LEU A 169 -26.27 2.50 -14.72
N LYS A 170 -27.26 1.77 -14.17
CA LYS A 170 -28.57 1.59 -14.81
C LYS A 170 -29.29 2.91 -15.06
N ALA A 171 -29.21 3.84 -14.11
CA ALA A 171 -29.88 5.13 -14.20
C ALA A 171 -29.21 6.06 -15.24
N HIS A 172 -27.88 6.08 -15.32
CA HIS A 172 -27.13 7.00 -16.19
C HIS A 172 -26.86 6.42 -17.58
N ASN A 173 -26.67 5.11 -17.70
CA ASN A 173 -26.41 4.42 -18.97
C ASN A 173 -27.06 3.01 -18.97
N PRO A 174 -28.38 2.92 -19.20
CA PRO A 174 -29.12 1.66 -19.16
C PRO A 174 -28.66 0.67 -20.23
N ALA A 175 -28.20 1.15 -21.38
CA ALA A 175 -27.69 0.30 -22.46
C ALA A 175 -26.39 -0.42 -22.03
N LEU A 176 -25.45 0.31 -21.43
CA LEU A 176 -24.21 -0.27 -20.89
C LEU A 176 -24.50 -1.23 -19.73
N HIS A 177 -25.39 -0.85 -18.81
CA HIS A 177 -25.80 -1.75 -17.73
C HIS A 177 -26.35 -3.08 -18.27
N ARG A 178 -27.26 -3.02 -19.26
CA ARG A 178 -27.82 -4.22 -19.89
C ARG A 178 -26.72 -5.06 -20.52
N HIS A 179 -25.85 -4.45 -21.33
CA HIS A 179 -24.77 -5.17 -21.99
C HIS A 179 -23.86 -5.90 -20.98
N LEU A 180 -23.39 -5.21 -19.94
CA LEU A 180 -22.54 -5.82 -18.90
C LEU A 180 -23.24 -6.97 -18.17
N THR A 181 -24.55 -6.83 -17.90
CA THR A 181 -25.36 -7.89 -17.28
C THR A 181 -25.49 -9.09 -18.21
N ASP A 182 -25.77 -8.86 -19.49
CA ASP A 182 -25.98 -9.92 -20.49
C ASP A 182 -24.71 -10.73 -20.74
N VAL A 183 -23.53 -10.10 -20.69
CA VAL A 183 -22.22 -10.78 -20.81
C VAL A 183 -21.68 -11.32 -19.49
N GLY A 184 -22.41 -11.17 -18.38
CA GLY A 184 -22.03 -11.70 -17.07
C GLY A 184 -20.89 -10.96 -16.37
N ILE A 185 -20.62 -9.70 -16.72
CA ILE A 185 -19.61 -8.86 -16.05
C ILE A 185 -20.24 -8.15 -14.86
N SER A 186 -19.76 -8.48 -13.65
CA SER A 186 -20.08 -7.75 -12.42
C SER A 186 -18.89 -6.88 -11.96
N PRO A 187 -19.15 -5.83 -11.17
CA PRO A 187 -18.10 -5.08 -10.49
C PRO A 187 -17.27 -5.94 -9.54
#